data_AF-A0A914UVS3-F1
#
_entry.id   AF-A0A914UVS3-F1
#
_cell.length_a   1.000
_cell.length_b   1.000
_cell.length_c   1.000
_cell.angle_alpha   90.00
_cell.angle_beta   90.00
_cell.angle_gamma   90.00
#
_symmetry.space_group_name_H-M   'P 1'
#
loop_
_entity.id
_entity.type
_entity.pdbx_description
1 polymer ?
#
loop_
_entity_poly.entity_id
_entity_poly.type
_entity_poly.pdbx_seq_one_letter_code
_entity_poly.pdbx_strand_id
1 'polypeptide(L)'
;MDELKQKAIRHHYAKLIDSLNPLRVMDHLANLLSLEEIELIRKSQFTPQERTRELIVILCRKNEELGPFDCFIKALEETDNNHEMMAKAILKTYVCLLFAR
;
A
#
# COMPACT_ATOMS: atom_id res chain seq x y z
N MET A 1 -9.92 2.46 -6.06
CA MET A 1 -8.92 1.48 -6.55
C MET A 1 -9.66 0.30 -7.16
N ASP A 2 -9.33 -0.06 -8.40
CA ASP A 2 -10.03 -1.11 -9.13
C ASP A 2 -9.79 -2.51 -8.53
N GLU A 3 -10.62 -3.47 -8.91
CA GLU A 3 -10.58 -4.83 -8.37
C GLU A 3 -9.27 -5.57 -8.66
N LEU A 4 -8.64 -5.31 -9.81
CA LEU A 4 -7.42 -6.01 -10.21
C LEU A 4 -6.23 -5.51 -9.39
N LYS A 5 -6.13 -4.20 -9.19
CA LYS A 5 -5.13 -3.56 -8.32
C LYS A 5 -5.28 -4.02 -6.88
N GLN A 6 -6.52 -4.03 -6.36
CA GLN A 6 -6.79 -4.58 -5.03
C GLN A 6 -6.40 -6.06 -4.92
N LYS A 7 -6.73 -6.87 -5.93
CA LYS A 7 -6.36 -8.29 -5.97
C LYS A 7 -4.85 -8.51 -6.01
N ALA A 8 -4.12 -7.67 -6.73
CA ALA A 8 -2.66 -7.69 -6.75
C ALA A 8 -2.06 -7.41 -5.36
N ILE A 9 -2.53 -6.37 -4.66
CA ILE A 9 -2.10 -6.09 -3.28
C ILE A 9 -2.45 -7.26 -2.36
N ARG A 10 -3.68 -7.77 -2.44
CA ARG A 10 -4.15 -8.87 -1.57
C ARG A 10 -3.35 -10.16 -1.77
N HIS A 11 -2.83 -10.42 -2.97
CA HIS A 11 -1.97 -11.57 -3.23
C HIS A 11 -0.69 -11.54 -2.39
N HIS A 12 -0.19 -10.34 -2.06
CA HIS A 12 1.02 -10.13 -1.26
C HIS A 12 0.72 -9.74 0.19
N TYR A 13 -0.55 -9.84 0.63
CA TYR A 13 -1.00 -9.27 1.90
C TYR A 13 -0.25 -9.81 3.11
N ALA A 14 -0.05 -11.13 3.22
CA ALA A 14 0.69 -11.71 4.34
C ALA A 14 2.10 -11.12 4.47
N LYS A 15 2.83 -11.04 3.35
CA LYS A 15 4.18 -10.46 3.31
C LYS A 15 4.18 -8.98 3.64
N LEU A 16 3.20 -8.23 3.11
CA LEU A 16 3.01 -6.81 3.45
C LEU A 16 2.85 -6.64 4.95
N ILE A 17 1.94 -7.40 5.58
CA ILE A 17 1.70 -7.31 7.02
C ILE A 17 2.95 -7.57 7.86
N ASP A 18 3.75 -8.57 7.47
CA ASP A 18 4.90 -9.00 8.27
C ASP A 18 6.14 -8.12 8.10
N SER A 19 6.32 -7.48 6.93
CA SER A 19 7.59 -6.83 6.58
C SER A 19 7.49 -5.35 6.23
N LEU A 20 6.28 -4.81 6.02
CA LEU A 20 6.12 -3.39 5.72
C LEU A 20 6.42 -2.56 6.97
N ASN A 21 7.16 -1.47 6.78
CA ASN A 21 7.19 -0.38 7.75
C ASN A 21 6.15 0.69 7.35
N PRO A 22 4.92 0.65 7.89
CA PRO A 22 3.84 1.49 7.42
C PRO A 22 4.07 2.97 7.69
N LEU A 23 4.83 3.33 8.73
CA LEU A 23 5.11 4.74 9.04
C LEU A 23 6.05 5.35 8.00
N ARG A 24 7.13 4.64 7.62
CA ARG A 24 8.05 5.12 6.59
C ARG A 24 7.36 5.25 5.24
N VAL A 25 6.58 4.24 4.85
CA VAL A 25 5.83 4.26 3.59
C VAL A 25 4.79 5.38 3.59
N MET A 26 4.12 5.61 4.71
CA MET A 26 3.14 6.68 4.86
C MET A 26 3.73 8.08 4.71
N ASP A 27 4.99 8.30 5.09
CA ASP A 27 5.65 9.60 4.89
C ASP A 27 5.75 9.97 3.40
N HIS A 28 5.86 8.98 2.50
CA HIS A 28 5.80 9.17 1.04
C HIS A 28 4.37 9.32 0.50
N LEU A 29 3.35 9.05 1.32
CA LEU A 29 1.92 9.12 0.97
C LEU A 29 1.22 10.34 1.56
N ALA A 30 1.94 11.27 2.19
CA ALA A 30 1.35 12.40 2.91
C ALA A 30 0.43 13.28 2.03
N ASN A 31 0.68 13.37 0.73
CA ASN A 31 -0.18 14.13 -0.21
C ASN A 31 -1.47 13.39 -0.63
N LEU A 32 -1.53 12.07 -0.39
CA LEU A 32 -2.70 11.24 -0.70
C LEU A 32 -3.61 11.06 0.52
N LEU A 33 -3.02 11.06 1.71
CA LEU A 33 -3.71 10.82 2.97
C LEU A 33 -4.17 12.13 3.61
N SER A 34 -5.34 12.12 4.23
CA SER A 34 -5.79 13.23 5.06
C SER A 34 -5.06 13.22 6.41
N LEU A 35 -5.06 14.35 7.10
CA LEU A 35 -4.51 14.42 8.46
C LEU A 35 -5.18 13.41 9.40
N GLU A 36 -6.50 13.20 9.28
CA GLU A 36 -7.23 12.23 10.10
C GLU A 36 -6.77 10.78 9.84
N GLU A 37 -6.55 10.42 8.57
CA GLU A 37 -6.05 9.10 8.20
C GLU A 37 -4.61 8.86 8.68
N ILE A 38 -3.76 9.89 8.57
CA ILE A 38 -2.38 9.84 9.09
C ILE A 38 -2.40 9.63 10.60
N GLU A 39 -3.21 10.39 11.34
CA GLU A 39 -3.33 10.25 12.79
C GLU A 39 -3.92 8.88 13.18
N LEU A 40 -4.87 8.36 12.41
CA LEU A 40 -5.42 7.01 12.62
C LEU A 40 -4.32 5.93 12.50
N ILE A 41 -3.48 6.00 11.48
CA ILE A 41 -2.37 5.07 11.28
C ILE A 41 -1.29 5.27 12.36
N ARG A 42 -1.03 6.52 12.79
CA ARG A 42 -0.02 6.83 13.81
C ARG A 42 -0.43 6.47 15.24
N LYS A 43 -1.68 6.06 15.48
CA LYS A 43 -2.15 5.68 16.82
C LYS A 43 -1.14 4.76 17.51
N SER A 44 -0.71 5.18 18.70
CA SER A 44 0.36 4.53 19.46
C SER A 44 0.02 3.09 19.86
N GLN A 45 -1.27 2.81 20.05
CA GLN A 45 -1.81 1.49 20.41
C GLN A 45 -1.73 0.45 19.28
N PHE A 46 -1.51 0.86 18.02
CA PHE A 46 -1.42 -0.08 16.91
C PHE A 46 -0.02 -0.68 16.79
N THR A 47 0.01 -2.01 16.68
CA THR A 47 1.19 -2.76 16.23
C THR A 47 1.56 -2.38 14.80
N PRO A 48 2.81 -2.59 14.36
CA PRO A 48 3.20 -2.38 12.96
C PRO A 48 2.27 -3.10 11.97
N GLN A 49 1.86 -4.32 12.30
CA GLN A 49 0.94 -5.12 11.50
C GLN A 49 -0.43 -4.43 11.36
N GLU A 50 -1.02 -3.97 12.46
CA GLU A 50 -2.31 -3.27 12.46
C GLU A 50 -2.24 -1.97 11.66
N ARG A 51 -1.15 -1.20 11.79
CA ARG A 51 -0.92 0.00 10.99
C ARG A 51 -0.85 -0.32 9.49
N THR A 52 -0.19 -1.42 9.12
CA THR A 52 -0.14 -1.86 7.72
C THR A 52 -1.53 -2.26 7.21
N ARG A 53 -2.33 -2.99 8.02
CA ARG A 53 -3.72 -3.32 7.65
C ARG A 53 -4.51 -2.05 7.38
N GLU A 54 -4.44 -1.09 8.30
CA GLU A 54 -5.19 0.16 8.20
C GLU A 54 -4.77 0.97 6.98
N LEU A 55 -3.46 1.11 6.74
CA LEU A 55 -2.93 1.78 5.55
C LEU A 55 -3.48 1.15 4.26
N ILE A 56 -3.44 -0.18 4.13
CA ILE A 56 -3.95 -0.88 2.94
C ILE A 56 -5.46 -0.67 2.79
N VAL A 57 -6.23 -0.74 3.88
CA VAL A 57 -7.68 -0.50 3.87
C VAL A 57 -8.00 0.92 3.39
N ILE A 58 -7.30 1.92 3.92
CA ILE A 58 -7.47 3.32 3.50
C ILE A 58 -7.17 3.47 2.01
N LEU A 59 -6.03 2.96 1.54
CA LEU A 59 -5.63 3.03 0.13
C LEU A 59 -6.64 2.36 -0.81
N CYS A 60 -7.22 1.23 -0.42
CA CYS A 60 -8.24 0.54 -1.21
C CYS A 60 -9.55 1.34 -1.33
N ARG A 61 -9.86 2.18 -0.34
CA ARG A 61 -11.05 3.03 -0.29
C ARG A 61 -10.86 4.40 -0.95
N LYS A 62 -9.62 4.79 -1.27
CA LYS A 62 -9.35 6.05 -1.96
C LYS A 62 -9.95 6.09 -3.37
N ASN A 63 -10.34 7.30 -3.78
CA ASN A 63 -10.81 7.58 -5.14
C ASN A 63 -9.76 7.11 -6.15
N GLU A 64 -10.19 6.34 -7.16
CA GLU A 64 -9.37 5.85 -8.27
C GLU A 64 -8.60 6.97 -8.96
N GLU A 65 -9.24 8.12 -9.15
CA GLU A 65 -8.70 9.27 -9.88
C GLU A 65 -7.46 9.87 -9.21
N LEU A 66 -7.29 9.64 -7.90
CA LEU A 66 -6.09 10.07 -7.16
C LEU A 66 -4.90 9.11 -7.34
N GLY A 67 -5.06 8.02 -8.09
CA GLY A 67 -4.00 7.04 -8.35
C GLY A 67 -3.45 6.36 -7.09
N PRO A 68 -4.28 5.92 -6.10
CA PRO A 68 -3.78 5.41 -4.83
C PRO A 68 -2.88 4.18 -4.97
N PHE A 69 -3.07 3.37 -6.01
CA PHE A 69 -2.21 2.23 -6.30
C PHE A 69 -0.83 2.69 -6.78
N ASP A 70 -0.76 3.61 -7.74
CA ASP A 70 0.50 4.11 -8.30
C ASP A 70 1.29 4.89 -7.24
N CYS A 71 0.60 5.69 -6.42
CA CYS A 71 1.21 6.34 -5.26
C CYS A 71 1.76 5.32 -4.27
N PHE A 72 1.04 4.23 -3.99
CA PHE A 72 1.52 3.19 -3.08
C PHE A 72 2.76 2.46 -3.62
N ILE A 73 2.75 2.08 -4.91
CA ILE A 73 3.91 1.48 -5.57
C ILE A 73 5.13 2.42 -5.48
N LYS A 74 4.94 3.69 -5.82
CA LYS A 74 6.02 4.69 -5.74
C LYS A 74 6.53 4.87 -4.31
N ALA A 75 5.64 4.92 -3.32
CA ALA A 75 6.04 5.02 -1.91
C ALA A 75 6.87 3.81 -1.46
N LEU A 76 6.55 2.60 -1.92
CA LEU A 76 7.35 1.40 -1.66
C LEU A 76 8.74 1.51 -2.31
N GLU A 77 8.82 1.97 -3.57
CA GLU A 77 10.08 2.17 -4.29
C GLU A 77 10.99 3.21 -3.62
N GLU A 78 10.41 4.27 -3.04
CA GLU A 78 11.15 5.34 -2.38
C GLU A 78 11.57 5.01 -0.93
N THR A 79 11.01 3.97 -0.31
CA THR A 79 11.26 3.65 1.11
C THR A 79 12.62 2.97 1.33
N ASP A 80 12.88 1.84 0.66
CA ASP A 80 14.17 1.14 0.61
C ASP A 80 14.13 -0.05 -0.38
N ASN A 81 15.28 -0.69 -0.62
CA ASN A 81 15.42 -1.81 -1.55
C ASN A 81 14.49 -3.00 -1.26
N ASN A 82 14.14 -3.27 0.00
CA ASN A 82 13.25 -4.39 0.34
C ASN A 82 11.81 -4.06 -0.09
N HIS A 83 11.39 -2.82 0.14
CA HIS A 83 10.08 -2.32 -0.28
C HIS A 83 10.01 -2.17 -1.81
N GLU A 84 11.08 -1.75 -2.48
CA GLU A 84 11.17 -1.71 -3.95
C GLU A 84 10.94 -3.10 -4.57
N MET A 85 11.55 -4.16 -4.01
CA MET A 85 11.33 -5.54 -4.46
C MET A 85 9.88 -5.98 -4.27
N MET A 86 9.21 -5.48 -3.24
CA MET A 86 7.79 -5.72 -3.00
C MET A 86 6.91 -4.99 -4.02
N ALA A 87 7.22 -3.74 -4.34
CA ALA A 87 6.56 -2.96 -5.37
C ALA A 87 6.58 -3.69 -6.72
N LYS A 88 7.77 -4.15 -7.14
CA LYS A 88 7.97 -4.94 -8.37
C LYS A 88 7.14 -6.23 -8.36
N ALA A 89 7.06 -6.92 -7.23
CA ALA A 89 6.27 -8.14 -7.11
C ALA A 89 4.76 -7.88 -7.26
N ILE A 90 4.24 -6.81 -6.64
CA ILE A 90 2.84 -6.39 -6.74
C ILE A 90 2.51 -5.99 -8.18
N LEU A 91 3.34 -5.15 -8.81
CA LEU A 91 3.19 -4.74 -10.20
C LEU A 91 3.19 -5.94 -11.15
N LYS A 92 4.12 -6.90 -10.98
CA LYS A 92 4.15 -8.12 -11.77
C LYS A 92 2.83 -8.90 -11.66
N THR A 93 2.31 -9.07 -10.43
CA THR A 93 1.02 -9.72 -10.22
C THR A 93 -0.12 -8.97 -10.90
N TYR A 94 -0.16 -7.64 -10.80
CA TYR A 94 -1.16 -6.82 -11.49
C TYR A 94 -1.13 -7.01 -13.00
N VAL A 95 0.06 -6.96 -13.60
CA VAL A 95 0.26 -7.21 -15.03
C VAL A 95 -0.23 -8.61 -15.43
N CYS A 96 0.12 -9.64 -14.67
CA CYS A 96 -0.38 -10.99 -14.94
C CYS A 96 -1.91 -11.08 -14.87
N LEU A 97 -2.55 -10.35 -13.95
CA LEU A 97 -4.00 -10.31 -13.81
C LEU A 97 -4.68 -9.58 -14.99
N LEU A 98 -4.04 -8.58 -15.59
CA LEU A 98 -4.55 -7.89 -16.78
C LEU A 98 -4.61 -8.80 -18.00
N PHE A 99 -3.58 -9.63 -18.21
CA PHE A 99 -3.45 -10.52 -19.36
C PHE A 99 -4.10 -11.90 -19.18
N ALA A 100 -4.61 -12.22 -17.99
CA ALA A 100 -5.33 -13.46 -17.72
C ALA A 100 -6.84 -13.37 -18.03
N ARG A 101 -7.30 -12.24 -18.57
CA ARG A 101 -8.66 -12.00 -19.06
C ARG A 101 -8.74 -12.21 -20.56
#